data_AF-A0A5D2YE41-F1
#
_entry.id   AF-A0A5D2YE41-F1
#
_cell.length_a   1.000
_cell.length_b   1.000
_cell.length_c   1.000
_cell.angle_alpha   90.00
_cell.angle_beta   90.00
_cell.angle_gamma   90.00
#
_symmetry.space_group_name_H-M   'P 1'
#
loop_
_entity.id
_entity.type
_entity.pdbx_description
1 polymer ?
#
loop_
_entity_poly.entity_id
_entity_poly.type
_entity_poly.pdbx_seq_one_letter_code
_entity_poly.pdbx_strand_id
1 'polypeptide(L)'
;MKEPLYLKWKQWECESDCRYACMIDREKEREERGEEPIKYHGKWPFKRVLGIQEPASVAFSALNLAMHLHGWLSFVNLLYYNLPLNQDKKAYYEFASLCHVYAILAMNSWFWSIVFHTREVDLTESLDSSSAVALLGYSLILSILRSFNVRDEAARVMVAAPFLAFFTTHILYLNFYNLDYGWNMKVCAIMGVAQFLVWAIWAGVTRHPSRWKLWTVVFGSGLAMLLEIYDFPPHYGVFDAHSLWHGTTVPLTFLWWSFIRDDAEIRTLDFIKKIK
;
A
#
# COMPACT_ATOMS: atom_id res chain seq x y z
N MET A 1 -27.81 0.76 -33.93
CA MET A 1 -26.38 0.36 -33.89
C MET A 1 -26.04 -0.01 -32.45
N LYS A 2 -25.47 -1.20 -32.19
CA LYS A 2 -24.94 -1.52 -30.85
C LYS A 2 -23.65 -0.74 -30.66
N GLU A 3 -23.57 0.07 -29.61
CA GLU A 3 -22.32 0.76 -29.27
C GLU A 3 -21.18 -0.24 -29.03
N PRO A 4 -19.96 0.05 -29.54
CA PRO A 4 -18.75 -0.70 -29.25
C PRO A 4 -18.50 -0.84 -27.74
N LEU A 5 -18.04 -2.01 -27.30
CA LEU A 5 -17.77 -2.31 -25.89
C LEU A 5 -16.81 -1.31 -25.22
N TYR A 6 -15.84 -0.76 -25.94
CA TYR A 6 -14.91 0.24 -25.40
C TYR A 6 -15.56 1.61 -25.14
N LEU A 7 -16.65 1.95 -25.84
CA LEU A 7 -17.44 3.16 -25.59
C LEU A 7 -18.37 2.94 -24.40
N LYS A 8 -18.98 1.75 -24.28
CA LYS A 8 -19.73 1.35 -23.06
C LYS A 8 -18.87 1.34 -21.81
N TRP A 9 -17.59 0.99 -21.92
CA TRP A 9 -16.69 0.96 -20.77
C TRP A 9 -16.27 2.36 -20.30
N LYS A 10 -16.19 3.32 -21.24
CA LYS A 10 -15.99 4.75 -20.94
C LYS A 10 -17.27 5.45 -20.46
N GLN A 11 -18.43 4.88 -20.75
CA GLN A 11 -19.71 5.39 -20.31
C GLN A 11 -19.94 5.01 -18.86
N TRP A 12 -20.17 6.05 -18.07
CA TRP A 12 -20.68 5.95 -16.72
C TRP A 12 -22.19 5.67 -16.79
N GLU A 13 -22.76 5.18 -15.69
CA GLU A 13 -24.20 5.00 -15.62
C GLU A 13 -24.88 6.37 -15.57
N CYS A 14 -26.05 6.52 -16.21
CA CYS A 14 -26.78 7.79 -16.27
C CYS A 14 -26.98 8.43 -14.89
N GLU A 15 -27.29 7.60 -13.88
CA GLU A 15 -27.42 8.06 -12.50
C GLU A 15 -26.10 8.62 -11.95
N SER A 16 -24.99 7.91 -12.15
CA SER A 16 -23.66 8.35 -11.69
C SER A 16 -23.18 9.62 -12.38
N ASP A 17 -23.51 9.81 -13.67
CA ASP A 17 -23.20 11.04 -14.40
C ASP A 17 -24.08 12.21 -13.97
N CYS A 18 -25.36 11.97 -13.69
CA CYS A 18 -26.26 12.98 -13.14
C CYS A 18 -25.79 13.45 -11.76
N ARG A 19 -25.43 12.51 -10.88
CA ARG A 19 -24.85 12.82 -9.56
C ARG A 19 -23.57 13.64 -9.69
N TYR A 20 -22.67 13.25 -10.59
CA TYR A 20 -21.43 13.98 -10.86
C TYR A 20 -21.68 15.39 -11.39
N ALA A 21 -22.52 15.55 -12.41
CA ALA A 21 -22.82 16.85 -12.99
C ALA A 21 -23.47 17.79 -11.98
N CYS A 22 -24.42 17.30 -11.18
CA CYS A 22 -25.06 18.06 -10.10
C CYS A 22 -24.06 18.50 -9.04
N MET A 23 -23.15 17.61 -8.63
CA MET A 23 -22.08 17.92 -7.69
C MET A 23 -21.16 19.03 -8.23
N ILE A 24 -20.68 18.89 -9.47
CA ILE A 24 -19.77 19.87 -10.08
C ILE A 24 -20.44 21.24 -10.25
N ASP A 25 -21.70 21.26 -10.69
CA ASP A 25 -22.47 22.50 -10.84
C ASP A 25 -22.65 23.20 -9.49
N ARG A 26 -23.01 22.44 -8.45
CA ARG A 26 -23.13 22.98 -7.09
C ARG A 26 -21.81 23.53 -6.56
N GLU A 27 -20.70 22.82 -6.75
CA GLU A 27 -19.40 23.26 -6.28
C GLU A 27 -18.91 24.51 -7.02
N LYS A 28 -19.26 24.66 -8.29
CA LYS A 28 -18.99 25.89 -9.05
C LYS A 28 -19.74 27.08 -8.45
N GLU A 29 -21.02 26.93 -8.12
CA GLU A 29 -21.79 28.00 -7.45
C GLU A 29 -21.19 28.38 -6.08
N ARG A 30 -20.61 27.41 -5.38
CA ARG A 30 -19.98 27.61 -4.06
C ARG A 30 -18.64 28.32 -4.18
N GLU A 31 -17.82 27.92 -5.16
CA GLU A 31 -16.58 28.60 -5.52
C GLU A 31 -16.83 30.07 -5.87
N GLU A 32 -17.89 30.37 -6.64
CA GLU A 32 -18.31 31.74 -6.98
C GLU A 32 -18.71 32.57 -5.75
N ARG A 33 -19.17 31.92 -4.67
CA ARG A 33 -19.49 32.56 -3.38
C ARG A 33 -18.32 32.60 -2.40
N GLY A 34 -17.16 32.06 -2.76
CA GLY A 34 -16.00 31.93 -1.87
C GLY A 34 -16.21 30.94 -0.73
N GLU A 35 -17.12 29.97 -0.89
CA GLU A 35 -17.36 28.90 0.08
C GLU A 35 -16.35 27.75 -0.10
N GLU A 36 -16.03 27.06 1.00
CA GLU A 36 -15.16 25.88 0.97
C GLU A 36 -15.89 24.65 0.41
N PRO A 37 -15.19 23.74 -0.28
CA PRO A 37 -15.78 22.50 -0.78
C PRO A 37 -16.42 21.65 0.32
N ILE A 38 -17.44 20.85 -0.02
CA ILE A 38 -18.06 19.87 0.90
C ILE A 38 -18.02 18.47 0.33
N LYS A 39 -18.23 17.48 1.20
CA LYS A 39 -18.39 16.09 0.80
C LYS A 39 -19.80 15.80 0.31
N TYR A 40 -19.91 15.15 -0.83
CA TYR A 40 -21.15 14.63 -1.40
C TYR A 40 -21.14 13.11 -1.26
N HIS A 41 -22.13 12.55 -0.57
CA HIS A 41 -22.17 11.10 -0.28
C HIS A 41 -20.87 10.58 0.35
N GLY A 42 -20.26 11.38 1.23
CA GLY A 42 -19.01 11.03 1.92
C GLY A 42 -17.73 11.30 1.13
N LYS A 43 -17.80 11.86 -0.09
CA LYS A 43 -16.63 12.04 -0.97
C LYS A 43 -16.42 13.49 -1.37
N TRP A 44 -15.15 13.83 -1.54
CA TRP A 44 -14.75 15.12 -2.06
C TRP A 44 -15.05 15.26 -3.56
N PRO A 45 -15.30 16.49 -4.05
CA PRO A 45 -15.63 16.73 -5.45
C PRO A 45 -14.37 16.77 -6.34
N PHE A 46 -14.10 15.67 -7.05
CA PHE A 46 -12.99 15.59 -8.00
C PHE A 46 -13.40 15.99 -9.42
N LYS A 47 -12.49 16.63 -10.17
CA LYS A 47 -12.65 16.88 -11.60
C LYS A 47 -12.16 15.67 -12.39
N ARG A 48 -13.08 15.00 -13.11
CA ARG A 48 -12.74 13.85 -13.97
C ARG A 48 -11.84 14.29 -15.13
N VAL A 49 -10.78 13.54 -15.41
CA VAL A 49 -9.87 13.78 -16.55
C VAL A 49 -9.77 12.52 -17.39
N LEU A 50 -10.10 12.62 -18.69
CA LEU A 50 -10.09 11.48 -19.62
C LEU A 50 -10.92 10.25 -19.15
N GLY A 51 -11.93 10.47 -18.32
CA GLY A 51 -12.77 9.41 -17.74
C GLY A 51 -12.25 8.81 -16.43
N ILE A 52 -11.09 9.27 -15.93
CA ILE A 52 -10.54 8.90 -14.62
C ILE A 52 -11.20 9.75 -13.52
N GLN A 53 -11.68 9.10 -12.46
CA GLN A 53 -12.30 9.78 -11.32
C GLN A 53 -11.31 10.59 -10.49
N GLU A 54 -10.18 9.99 -10.10
CA GLU A 54 -9.15 10.63 -9.26
C GLU A 54 -7.76 10.55 -9.91
N PRO A 55 -7.41 11.49 -10.82
CA PRO A 55 -6.21 11.39 -11.63
C PRO A 55 -4.90 11.34 -10.84
N ALA A 56 -4.79 12.12 -9.75
CA ALA A 56 -3.59 12.13 -8.93
C ALA A 56 -3.41 10.82 -8.15
N SER A 57 -4.46 10.32 -7.50
CA SER A 57 -4.45 9.02 -6.81
C SER A 57 -4.04 7.91 -7.78
N VAL A 58 -4.64 7.84 -8.98
CA VAL A 58 -4.25 6.88 -10.02
C VAL A 58 -2.77 6.98 -10.39
N ALA A 59 -2.25 8.19 -10.64
CA ALA A 59 -0.87 8.39 -11.02
C ALA A 59 0.10 7.97 -9.91
N PHE A 60 -0.17 8.36 -8.66
CA PHE A 60 0.69 8.01 -7.53
C PHE A 60 0.60 6.52 -7.16
N SER A 61 -0.56 5.88 -7.29
CA SER A 61 -0.69 4.43 -7.12
C SER A 61 0.08 3.66 -8.20
N ALA A 62 0.07 4.14 -9.45
CA ALA A 62 0.88 3.57 -10.54
C ALA A 62 2.39 3.72 -10.28
N LEU A 63 2.82 4.86 -9.74
CA LEU A 63 4.21 5.06 -9.34
C LEU A 63 4.62 4.15 -8.17
N ASN A 64 3.76 3.97 -7.17
CA ASN A 64 4.02 3.01 -6.09
C ASN A 64 4.14 1.58 -6.62
N LEU A 65 3.22 1.15 -7.50
CA LEU A 65 3.30 -0.15 -8.17
C LEU A 65 4.64 -0.33 -8.90
N ALA A 66 5.06 0.68 -9.66
CA ALA A 66 6.34 0.68 -10.37
C ALA A 66 7.54 0.60 -9.40
N MET A 67 7.50 1.32 -8.28
CA MET A 67 8.56 1.28 -7.25
C MET A 67 8.63 -0.09 -6.56
N HIS A 68 7.47 -0.72 -6.27
CA HIS A 68 7.46 -2.08 -5.74
C HIS A 68 8.03 -3.10 -6.73
N LEU A 69 7.65 -3.02 -8.01
CA LEU A 69 8.19 -3.89 -9.04
C LEU A 69 9.70 -3.69 -9.22
N HIS A 70 10.15 -2.44 -9.34
CA HIS A 70 11.57 -2.11 -9.48
C HIS A 70 12.38 -2.59 -8.26
N GLY A 71 11.90 -2.30 -7.05
CA GLY A 71 12.54 -2.72 -5.80
C GLY A 71 12.61 -4.25 -5.67
N TRP A 72 11.54 -4.95 -6.04
CA TRP A 72 11.50 -6.40 -6.03
C TRP A 72 12.50 -7.01 -7.04
N LEU A 73 12.51 -6.53 -8.29
CA LEU A 73 13.48 -6.99 -9.30
C LEU A 73 14.92 -6.72 -8.87
N SER A 74 15.19 -5.55 -8.27
CA SER A 74 16.51 -5.21 -7.72
C SER A 74 16.92 -6.17 -6.59
N PHE A 75 15.98 -6.55 -5.73
CA PHE A 75 16.19 -7.53 -4.67
C PHE A 75 16.44 -8.94 -5.21
N VAL A 76 15.67 -9.40 -6.19
CA VAL A 76 15.90 -10.68 -6.86
C VAL A 76 17.27 -10.70 -7.53
N ASN A 77 17.64 -9.63 -8.24
CA ASN A 77 18.94 -9.52 -8.87
C ASN A 77 20.08 -9.64 -7.83
N LEU A 78 19.94 -8.94 -6.70
CA LEU A 78 20.89 -9.03 -5.60
C LEU A 78 21.02 -10.47 -5.06
N LEU A 79 19.90 -11.12 -4.73
CA LEU A 79 19.90 -12.44 -4.11
C LEU A 79 20.49 -13.53 -4.99
N TYR A 80 20.22 -13.51 -6.30
CA TYR A 80 20.53 -14.63 -7.19
C TYR A 80 21.74 -14.40 -8.10
N TYR A 81 22.16 -13.15 -8.31
CA TYR A 81 23.26 -12.82 -9.22
C TYR A 81 24.45 -12.15 -8.54
N ASN A 82 24.23 -11.38 -7.47
CA ASN A 82 25.31 -10.64 -6.81
C ASN A 82 25.77 -11.29 -5.49
N LEU A 83 24.88 -12.02 -4.80
CA LEU A 83 25.20 -12.72 -3.58
C LEU A 83 25.52 -14.20 -3.84
N PRO A 84 26.44 -14.78 -3.07
CA PRO A 84 26.75 -16.20 -3.17
C PRO A 84 25.53 -17.06 -2.79
N LEU A 85 25.37 -18.16 -3.50
CA LEU A 85 24.29 -19.13 -3.29
C LEU A 85 24.79 -20.36 -2.52
N ASN A 86 23.87 -21.09 -1.91
CA ASN A 86 24.16 -22.40 -1.33
C ASN A 86 24.29 -23.49 -2.41
N GLN A 87 24.65 -24.71 -1.99
CA GLN A 87 24.84 -25.86 -2.89
C GLN A 87 23.58 -26.20 -3.72
N ASP A 88 22.39 -25.90 -3.18
CA ASP A 88 21.09 -26.08 -3.85
C ASP A 88 20.67 -24.87 -4.70
N LYS A 89 21.58 -23.91 -4.97
CA LYS A 89 21.30 -22.63 -5.66
C LYS A 89 20.25 -21.75 -4.97
N LYS A 90 20.06 -21.91 -3.66
CA LYS A 90 19.19 -21.06 -2.83
C LYS A 90 19.98 -19.92 -2.21
N ALA A 91 19.34 -18.77 -2.07
CA ALA A 91 19.92 -17.63 -1.37
C ALA A 91 20.09 -17.93 0.13
N TYR A 92 21.19 -17.47 0.74
CA TYR A 92 21.41 -17.61 2.19
C TYR A 92 20.52 -16.71 3.04
N TYR A 93 19.86 -15.72 2.42
CA TYR A 93 18.98 -14.82 3.14
C TYR A 93 17.70 -15.53 3.59
N GLU A 94 17.61 -15.83 4.89
CA GLU A 94 16.56 -16.65 5.52
C GLU A 94 15.14 -16.09 5.38
N PHE A 95 14.99 -14.80 5.06
CA PHE A 95 13.70 -14.11 4.90
C PHE A 95 13.35 -13.82 3.43
N ALA A 96 14.10 -14.37 2.47
CA ALA A 96 13.89 -14.13 1.04
C ALA A 96 12.45 -14.45 0.61
N SER A 97 11.93 -15.63 0.99
CA SER A 97 10.56 -16.06 0.68
C SER A 97 9.52 -15.06 1.17
N LEU A 98 9.71 -14.51 2.37
CA LEU A 98 8.79 -13.52 2.93
C LEU A 98 8.79 -12.21 2.13
N CYS A 99 9.97 -11.76 1.69
CA CYS A 99 10.10 -10.57 0.84
C CYS A 99 9.43 -10.76 -0.54
N HIS A 100 9.45 -11.98 -1.11
CA HIS A 100 8.73 -12.27 -2.36
C HIS A 100 7.21 -12.19 -2.18
N VAL A 101 6.66 -12.76 -1.10
CA VAL A 101 5.22 -12.68 -0.81
C VAL A 101 4.80 -11.22 -0.56
N TYR A 102 5.60 -10.46 0.19
CA TYR A 102 5.38 -9.03 0.37
C TYR A 102 5.31 -8.28 -0.95
N ALA A 103 6.24 -8.54 -1.88
CA ALA A 103 6.25 -7.90 -3.20
C ALA A 103 4.95 -8.17 -3.97
N ILE A 104 4.51 -9.43 -4.00
CA ILE A 104 3.30 -9.83 -4.72
C ILE A 104 2.07 -9.15 -4.13
N LEU A 105 1.93 -9.16 -2.80
CA LEU A 105 0.80 -8.50 -2.12
C LEU A 105 0.82 -6.99 -2.32
N ALA A 106 2.01 -6.36 -2.27
CA ALA A 106 2.15 -4.93 -2.50
C ALA A 106 1.75 -4.56 -3.93
N MET A 107 2.29 -5.25 -4.94
CA MET A 107 1.91 -5.02 -6.32
C MET A 107 0.41 -5.26 -6.57
N ASN A 108 -0.19 -6.27 -5.93
CA ASN A 108 -1.62 -6.52 -5.99
C ASN A 108 -2.44 -5.37 -5.41
N SER A 109 -2.06 -4.87 -4.23
CA SER A 109 -2.76 -3.75 -3.58
C SER A 109 -2.69 -2.47 -4.39
N TRP A 110 -1.51 -2.10 -4.88
CA TRP A 110 -1.35 -0.91 -5.71
C TRP A 110 -2.06 -1.03 -7.06
N PHE A 111 -2.16 -2.24 -7.62
CA PHE A 111 -2.97 -2.48 -8.81
C PHE A 111 -4.46 -2.22 -8.55
N TRP A 112 -5.02 -2.75 -7.45
CA TRP A 112 -6.43 -2.50 -7.12
C TRP A 112 -6.72 -1.05 -6.77
N SER A 113 -5.77 -0.36 -6.12
CA SER A 113 -5.87 1.08 -5.88
C SER A 113 -5.96 1.87 -7.19
N ILE A 114 -5.15 1.55 -8.21
CA ILE A 114 -5.26 2.16 -9.55
C ILE A 114 -6.65 1.94 -10.14
N VAL A 115 -7.17 0.70 -10.07
CA VAL A 115 -8.46 0.34 -10.64
C VAL A 115 -9.59 1.09 -9.93
N PHE A 116 -9.58 1.13 -8.60
CA PHE A 116 -10.55 1.82 -7.76
C PHE A 116 -10.59 3.33 -8.03
N HIS A 117 -9.46 4.02 -7.97
CA HIS A 117 -9.39 5.46 -8.21
C HIS A 117 -9.65 5.85 -9.68
N THR A 118 -9.52 4.89 -10.61
CA THR A 118 -9.91 5.10 -12.01
C THR A 118 -11.42 5.16 -12.14
N ARG A 119 -12.11 4.14 -11.61
CA ARG A 119 -13.56 4.03 -11.65
C ARG A 119 -14.04 3.29 -10.41
N GLU A 120 -14.74 4.03 -9.59
CA GLU A 120 -15.25 3.50 -8.35
C GLU A 120 -16.61 2.83 -8.52
N VAL A 121 -16.66 1.56 -8.14
CA VAL A 121 -17.86 0.74 -7.97
C VAL A 121 -17.65 -0.22 -6.78
N ASP A 122 -18.74 -0.76 -6.23
CA ASP A 122 -18.72 -1.63 -5.03
C ASP A 122 -17.67 -2.77 -5.14
N LEU A 123 -17.56 -3.39 -6.32
CA LEU A 123 -16.58 -4.45 -6.56
C LEU A 123 -15.13 -3.95 -6.41
N THR A 124 -14.82 -2.79 -6.99
CA THR A 124 -13.46 -2.23 -6.94
C THR A 124 -13.13 -1.71 -5.55
N GLU A 125 -14.10 -1.15 -4.83
CA GLU A 125 -13.93 -0.71 -3.44
C GLU A 125 -13.63 -1.89 -2.52
N SER A 126 -14.36 -3.00 -2.69
CA SER A 126 -14.13 -4.21 -1.92
C SER A 126 -12.76 -4.83 -2.20
N LEU A 127 -12.34 -4.88 -3.47
CA LEU A 127 -11.05 -5.47 -3.86
C LEU A 127 -9.86 -4.60 -3.44
N ASP A 128 -9.96 -3.28 -3.57
CA ASP A 128 -8.96 -2.35 -3.04
C ASP A 128 -8.83 -2.49 -1.52
N SER A 129 -9.95 -2.41 -0.79
CA SER A 129 -9.98 -2.58 0.67
C SER A 129 -9.39 -3.93 1.11
N SER A 130 -9.78 -5.02 0.45
CA SER A 130 -9.31 -6.37 0.77
C SER A 130 -7.80 -6.52 0.52
N SER A 131 -7.31 -5.96 -0.59
CA SER A 131 -5.91 -6.03 -0.96
C SER A 131 -5.02 -5.20 -0.03
N ALA A 132 -5.48 -4.02 0.41
CA ALA A 132 -4.81 -3.19 1.39
C ALA A 132 -4.71 -3.88 2.76
N VAL A 133 -5.79 -4.51 3.21
CA VAL A 133 -5.81 -5.32 4.45
C VAL A 133 -4.81 -6.47 4.36
N ALA A 134 -4.78 -7.20 3.24
CA ALA A 134 -3.86 -8.31 3.04
C ALA A 134 -2.39 -7.85 3.06
N LEU A 135 -2.07 -6.72 2.40
CA LEU A 135 -0.75 -6.12 2.40
C LEU A 135 -0.31 -5.70 3.82
N LEU A 136 -1.14 -4.91 4.52
CA LEU A 136 -0.82 -4.41 5.85
C LEU A 136 -0.71 -5.54 6.87
N GLY A 137 -1.63 -6.50 6.83
CA GLY A 137 -1.61 -7.69 7.69
C GLY A 137 -0.35 -8.53 7.46
N TYR A 138 0.03 -8.75 6.21
CA TYR A 138 1.27 -9.48 5.88
C TYR A 138 2.52 -8.68 6.27
N SER A 139 2.53 -7.36 6.06
CA SER A 139 3.64 -6.49 6.44
C SER A 139 3.86 -6.48 7.96
N LEU A 140 2.78 -6.53 8.75
CA LEU A 140 2.86 -6.72 10.20
C LEU A 140 3.53 -8.06 10.55
N ILE A 141 3.11 -9.17 9.94
CA ILE A 141 3.75 -10.49 10.13
C ILE A 141 5.23 -10.42 9.78
N LEU A 142 5.57 -9.85 8.61
CA LEU A 142 6.95 -9.69 8.16
C LEU A 142 7.78 -8.89 9.17
N SER A 143 7.23 -7.77 9.69
CA SER A 143 7.92 -6.92 10.67
C SER A 143 8.24 -7.69 11.96
N ILE A 144 7.32 -8.52 12.45
CA ILE A 144 7.50 -9.33 13.66
C ILE A 144 8.55 -10.42 13.39
N LEU A 145 8.35 -11.26 12.36
CA LEU A 145 9.25 -12.36 12.06
C LEU A 145 10.68 -11.88 11.81
N ARG A 146 10.83 -10.77 11.08
CA ARG A 146 12.14 -10.19 10.79
C ARG A 146 12.75 -9.53 12.02
N SER A 147 12.00 -8.74 12.79
CA SER A 147 12.56 -8.01 13.95
C SER A 147 12.98 -8.93 15.08
N PHE A 148 12.20 -9.97 15.36
CA PHE A 148 12.51 -11.00 16.36
C PHE A 148 13.42 -12.11 15.83
N ASN A 149 13.86 -12.02 14.57
CA ASN A 149 14.79 -12.96 13.93
C ASN A 149 14.28 -14.42 14.00
N VAL A 150 12.98 -14.63 13.76
CA VAL A 150 12.34 -15.96 13.80
C VAL A 150 12.68 -16.74 12.54
N ARG A 151 13.54 -17.75 12.68
CA ARG A 151 14.09 -18.54 11.55
C ARG A 151 13.43 -19.90 11.40
N ASP A 152 13.04 -20.50 12.52
CA ASP A 152 12.38 -21.80 12.52
C ASP A 152 11.00 -21.71 11.84
N GLU A 153 10.73 -22.63 10.91
CA GLU A 153 9.52 -22.61 10.10
C GLU A 153 8.25 -22.88 10.93
N ALA A 154 8.33 -23.76 11.93
CA ALA A 154 7.19 -24.00 12.82
C ALA A 154 6.88 -22.75 13.66
N ALA A 155 7.91 -22.09 14.20
CA ALA A 155 7.76 -20.81 14.91
C ALA A 155 7.19 -19.71 14.01
N ARG A 156 7.60 -19.63 12.73
CA ARG A 156 7.03 -18.68 11.76
C ARG A 156 5.53 -18.92 11.57
N VAL A 157 5.12 -20.18 11.40
CA VAL A 157 3.70 -20.54 11.26
C VAL A 157 2.93 -20.20 12.53
N MET A 158 3.44 -20.57 13.72
CA MET A 158 2.78 -20.27 15.00
C MET A 158 2.56 -18.77 15.21
N VAL A 159 3.55 -17.94 14.86
CA VAL A 159 3.44 -16.48 14.98
C VAL A 159 2.51 -15.91 13.91
N ALA A 160 2.57 -16.37 12.66
CA ALA A 160 1.79 -15.83 11.55
C ALA A 160 0.30 -16.21 11.61
N ALA A 161 -0.02 -17.45 12.01
CA ALA A 161 -1.37 -18.00 12.00
C ALA A 161 -2.45 -17.11 12.65
N PRO A 162 -2.29 -16.55 13.86
CA PRO A 162 -3.31 -15.69 14.46
C PRO A 162 -3.56 -14.41 13.66
N PHE A 163 -2.52 -13.81 13.08
CA PHE A 163 -2.67 -12.61 12.25
C PHE A 163 -3.33 -12.95 10.90
N LEU A 164 -2.91 -14.05 10.27
CA LEU A 164 -3.55 -14.57 9.05
C LEU A 164 -5.05 -14.79 9.27
N ALA A 165 -5.42 -15.45 10.38
CA ALA A 165 -6.81 -15.67 10.75
C ALA A 165 -7.55 -14.33 10.92
N PHE A 166 -6.98 -13.40 11.69
CA PHE A 166 -7.58 -12.09 11.93
C PHE A 166 -7.88 -11.33 10.63
N PHE A 167 -6.88 -11.08 9.79
CA PHE A 167 -7.11 -10.27 8.59
C PHE A 167 -7.93 -11.02 7.54
N THR A 168 -7.85 -12.36 7.49
CA THR A 168 -8.73 -13.14 6.61
C THR A 168 -10.18 -13.00 7.04
N THR A 169 -10.47 -13.12 8.33
CA THR A 169 -11.83 -12.90 8.86
C THR A 169 -12.30 -11.46 8.60
N HIS A 170 -11.43 -10.47 8.74
CA HIS A 170 -11.77 -9.07 8.42
C HIS A 170 -12.06 -8.89 6.92
N ILE A 171 -11.26 -9.47 6.02
CA ILE A 171 -11.54 -9.47 4.56
C ILE A 171 -12.90 -10.12 4.27
N LEU A 172 -13.20 -11.27 4.89
CA LEU A 172 -14.49 -11.93 4.74
C LEU A 172 -15.65 -11.06 5.25
N TYR A 173 -15.47 -10.37 6.38
CA TYR A 173 -16.46 -9.43 6.91
C TYR A 173 -16.77 -8.29 5.92
N LEU A 174 -15.73 -7.69 5.32
CA LEU A 174 -15.89 -6.61 4.34
C LEU A 174 -16.62 -7.07 3.07
N ASN A 175 -16.36 -8.29 2.60
CA ASN A 175 -16.94 -8.79 1.36
C ASN A 175 -18.34 -9.39 1.51
N PHE A 176 -18.65 -10.01 2.66
CA PHE A 176 -19.88 -10.80 2.82
C PHE A 176 -20.88 -10.21 3.82
N TYR A 177 -20.49 -9.26 4.67
CA TYR A 177 -21.37 -8.71 5.69
C TYR A 177 -21.64 -7.22 5.51
N ASN A 178 -20.62 -6.39 5.71
CA ASN A 178 -20.76 -4.94 5.57
C ASN A 178 -19.41 -4.31 5.21
N LEU A 179 -19.36 -3.66 4.06
CA LEU A 179 -18.21 -2.86 3.64
C LEU A 179 -18.30 -1.49 4.32
N ASP A 180 -17.95 -1.44 5.61
CA ASP A 180 -17.81 -0.17 6.33
C ASP A 180 -16.39 0.36 6.14
N TYR A 181 -16.26 1.33 5.24
CA TYR A 181 -14.98 1.97 4.92
C TYR A 181 -14.33 2.60 6.16
N GLY A 182 -15.12 3.26 7.03
CA GLY A 182 -14.60 3.90 8.23
C GLY A 182 -14.07 2.89 9.26
N TRP A 183 -14.72 1.73 9.38
CA TRP A 183 -14.21 0.61 10.16
C TRP A 183 -12.94 0.02 9.56
N ASN A 184 -12.92 -0.19 8.23
CA ASN A 184 -11.74 -0.69 7.53
C ASN A 184 -10.51 0.19 7.77
N MET A 185 -10.68 1.52 7.65
CA MET A 185 -9.62 2.49 7.90
C MET A 185 -9.04 2.40 9.32
N LYS A 186 -9.87 2.19 10.34
CA LYS A 186 -9.39 1.99 11.73
C LYS A 186 -8.57 0.71 11.86
N VAL A 187 -9.04 -0.40 11.28
CA VAL A 187 -8.32 -1.68 11.33
C VAL A 187 -6.96 -1.56 10.61
N CYS A 188 -6.93 -0.97 9.42
CA CYS A 188 -5.71 -0.70 8.66
C CYS A 188 -4.75 0.21 9.43
N ALA A 189 -5.24 1.31 10.02
CA ALA A 189 -4.43 2.22 10.81
C ALA A 189 -3.80 1.52 12.04
N ILE A 190 -4.55 0.67 12.75
CA ILE A 190 -4.03 -0.09 13.90
C ILE A 190 -2.91 -1.04 13.45
N MET A 191 -3.10 -1.80 12.37
CA MET A 191 -2.05 -2.68 11.82
C MET A 191 -0.82 -1.87 11.38
N GLY A 192 -1.05 -0.72 10.73
CA GLY A 192 -0.02 0.22 10.30
C GLY A 192 0.83 0.77 11.47
N VAL A 193 0.18 1.25 12.53
CA VAL A 193 0.86 1.71 13.74
C VAL A 193 1.63 0.58 14.40
N ALA A 194 1.03 -0.61 14.52
CA ALA A 194 1.69 -1.77 15.12
C ALA A 194 2.99 -2.15 14.38
N GLN A 195 2.97 -2.21 13.05
CA GLN A 195 4.19 -2.52 12.28
C GLN A 195 5.26 -1.44 12.43
N PHE A 196 4.86 -0.15 12.48
CA PHE A 196 5.81 0.95 12.63
C PHE A 196 6.47 0.93 14.01
N LEU A 197 5.72 0.60 15.06
CA LEU A 197 6.27 0.42 16.41
C LEU A 197 7.28 -0.72 16.46
N VAL A 198 6.98 -1.87 15.84
CA VAL A 198 7.91 -3.00 15.76
C VAL A 198 9.21 -2.59 15.06
N TRP A 199 9.11 -1.92 13.91
CA TRP A 199 10.29 -1.45 13.19
C TRP A 199 11.08 -0.36 13.93
N ALA A 200 10.40 0.58 14.59
CA ALA A 200 11.03 1.62 15.40
C ALA A 200 11.83 1.02 16.57
N ILE A 201 11.23 0.07 17.29
CA ILE A 201 11.89 -0.65 18.38
C ILE A 201 13.13 -1.39 17.85
N TRP A 202 12.97 -2.12 16.73
CA TRP A 202 14.09 -2.83 16.12
C TRP A 202 15.21 -1.88 15.68
N ALA A 203 14.88 -0.74 15.05
CA ALA A 203 15.85 0.26 14.61
C ALA A 203 16.57 0.95 15.79
N GLY A 204 15.88 1.12 16.92
CA GLY A 204 16.43 1.69 18.15
C GLY A 204 17.36 0.72 18.89
N VAL A 205 17.00 -0.55 18.97
CA VAL A 205 17.77 -1.58 19.68
C VAL A 205 18.96 -2.07 18.87
N THR A 206 18.82 -2.17 17.54
CA THR A 206 19.87 -2.71 16.68
C THR A 206 20.85 -1.63 16.20
N ARG A 207 22.10 -2.05 15.97
CA ARG A 207 23.14 -1.23 15.34
C ARG A 207 23.26 -1.51 13.83
N HIS A 208 22.14 -1.83 13.17
CA HIS A 208 22.16 -2.11 11.74
C HIS A 208 22.66 -0.88 10.96
N PRO A 209 23.67 -1.00 10.07
CA PRO A 209 24.23 0.13 9.32
C PRO A 209 23.18 0.96 8.57
N SER A 210 22.16 0.28 8.02
CA SER A 210 21.10 0.90 7.23
C SER A 210 19.85 1.28 8.03
N ARG A 211 19.92 1.34 9.37
CA ARG A 211 18.78 1.70 10.22
C ARG A 211 18.22 3.11 9.95
N TRP A 212 19.03 4.01 9.41
CA TRP A 212 18.59 5.36 9.04
C TRP A 212 17.50 5.31 7.95
N LYS A 213 17.63 4.39 6.98
CA LYS A 213 16.63 4.18 5.91
C LYS A 213 15.29 3.78 6.53
N LEU A 214 15.35 2.86 7.49
CA LEU A 214 14.18 2.38 8.20
C LEU A 214 13.54 3.47 9.07
N TRP A 215 14.33 4.28 9.78
CA TRP A 215 13.80 5.43 10.53
C TRP A 215 13.07 6.42 9.61
N THR A 216 13.66 6.74 8.46
CA THR A 216 13.01 7.61 7.46
C THR A 216 11.71 7.00 6.94
N VAL A 217 11.66 5.70 6.69
CA VAL A 217 10.42 5.00 6.30
C VAL A 217 9.38 5.08 7.41
N VAL A 218 9.74 4.75 8.65
CA VAL A 218 8.81 4.74 9.79
C VAL A 218 8.24 6.14 10.07
N PHE A 219 9.10 7.16 10.18
CA PHE A 219 8.63 8.52 10.45
C PHE A 219 7.94 9.13 9.24
N GLY A 220 8.45 8.89 8.02
CA GLY A 220 7.84 9.37 6.78
C GLY A 220 6.44 8.79 6.58
N SER A 221 6.27 7.48 6.78
CA SER A 221 4.95 6.84 6.69
C SER A 221 4.02 7.25 7.83
N GLY A 222 4.54 7.48 9.04
CA GLY A 222 3.77 8.04 10.14
C GLY A 222 3.25 9.45 9.85
N LEU A 223 4.09 10.31 9.25
CA LEU A 223 3.68 11.64 8.80
C LEU A 223 2.70 11.56 7.63
N ALA A 224 2.91 10.65 6.67
CA ALA A 224 1.96 10.44 5.59
C ALA A 224 0.58 10.08 6.14
N MET A 225 0.50 9.18 7.12
CA MET A 225 -0.77 8.80 7.76
C MET A 225 -1.53 9.99 8.39
N LEU A 226 -0.86 11.09 8.74
CA LEU A 226 -1.54 12.31 9.20
C LEU A 226 -2.31 13.01 8.07
N LEU A 227 -1.86 12.89 6.82
CA LEU A 227 -2.60 13.40 5.65
C LEU A 227 -3.95 12.68 5.54
N GLU A 228 -3.94 11.37 5.70
CA GLU A 228 -5.15 10.54 5.70
C GLU A 228 -6.14 10.95 6.79
N ILE A 229 -5.64 11.34 7.97
CA ILE A 229 -6.49 11.80 9.09
C ILE A 229 -7.03 13.21 8.86
N TYR A 230 -6.23 14.08 8.23
CA TYR A 230 -6.61 15.47 8.00
C TYR A 230 -7.64 15.62 6.85
N ASP A 231 -7.61 14.71 5.86
CA ASP A 231 -8.74 14.47 4.91
C ASP A 231 -9.27 15.76 4.24
N PHE A 232 -8.35 16.58 3.72
CA PHE A 232 -8.65 17.87 3.09
C PHE A 232 -9.16 17.73 1.63
N PRO A 233 -9.97 18.69 1.12
CA PRO A 233 -10.55 18.64 -0.22
C PRO A 233 -9.52 18.80 -1.36
N PRO A 234 -9.81 18.32 -2.58
CA PRO A 234 -8.88 18.36 -3.69
C PRO A 234 -8.54 19.79 -4.13
N HIS A 235 -7.26 20.14 -3.99
CA HIS A 235 -6.70 21.35 -4.58
C HIS A 235 -6.66 21.23 -6.10
N TYR A 236 -7.06 22.30 -6.79
CA TYR A 236 -7.29 22.33 -8.24
C TYR A 236 -8.30 21.27 -8.76
N GLY A 237 -9.08 20.65 -7.86
CA GLY A 237 -10.00 19.56 -8.20
C GLY A 237 -9.31 18.23 -8.51
N VAL A 238 -8.02 18.08 -8.17
CA VAL A 238 -7.22 16.88 -8.50
C VAL A 238 -6.41 16.36 -7.29
N PHE A 239 -5.81 17.23 -6.48
CA PHE A 239 -4.89 16.83 -5.41
C PHE A 239 -5.52 16.99 -4.03
N ASP A 240 -6.04 15.91 -3.47
CA ASP A 240 -6.55 15.85 -2.10
C ASP A 240 -5.51 15.27 -1.11
N ALA A 241 -5.90 15.14 0.16
CA ALA A 241 -5.03 14.58 1.18
C ALA A 241 -4.62 13.13 0.88
N HIS A 242 -5.55 12.32 0.36
CA HIS A 242 -5.32 10.91 0.06
C HIS A 242 -4.33 10.73 -1.10
N SER A 243 -4.47 11.49 -2.20
CA SER A 243 -3.50 11.47 -3.29
C SER A 243 -2.11 11.94 -2.84
N LEU A 244 -2.00 12.90 -1.91
CA LEU A 244 -0.71 13.27 -1.33
C LEU A 244 -0.13 12.18 -0.41
N TRP A 245 -0.98 11.42 0.30
CA TRP A 245 -0.55 10.22 1.01
C TRP A 245 0.10 9.23 0.03
N HIS A 246 -0.60 8.89 -1.06
CA HIS A 246 -0.06 8.03 -2.13
C HIS A 246 1.26 8.57 -2.70
N GLY A 247 1.33 9.88 -2.96
CA GLY A 247 2.54 10.52 -3.48
C GLY A 247 3.72 10.44 -2.50
N THR A 248 3.45 10.59 -1.20
CA THR A 248 4.48 10.52 -0.15
C THR A 248 5.03 9.10 0.02
N THR A 249 4.22 8.06 -0.20
CA THR A 249 4.69 6.67 -0.09
C THR A 249 5.64 6.26 -1.22
N VAL A 250 5.62 6.92 -2.39
CA VAL A 250 6.51 6.57 -3.53
C VAL A 250 8.00 6.60 -3.15
N PRO A 251 8.59 7.71 -2.67
CA PRO A 251 10.00 7.73 -2.26
C PRO A 251 10.28 6.84 -1.05
N LEU A 252 9.31 6.67 -0.14
CA LEU A 252 9.44 5.79 1.02
C LEU A 252 9.52 4.31 0.61
N THR A 253 8.73 3.90 -0.38
CA THR A 253 8.76 2.55 -0.97
C THR A 253 10.11 2.25 -1.60
N PHE A 254 10.68 3.21 -2.33
CA PHE A 254 12.05 3.06 -2.86
C PHE A 254 13.07 2.85 -1.73
N LEU A 255 13.00 3.67 -0.68
CA LEU A 255 13.89 3.57 0.47
C LEU A 255 13.72 2.27 1.26
N TRP A 256 12.48 1.78 1.37
CA TRP A 256 12.13 0.50 1.99
C TRP A 256 12.77 -0.68 1.27
N TRP A 257 12.65 -0.75 -0.05
CA TRP A 257 13.34 -1.79 -0.85
C TRP A 257 14.85 -1.67 -0.78
N SER A 258 15.38 -0.44 -0.69
CA SER A 258 16.81 -0.22 -0.45
C SER A 258 17.26 -0.77 0.90
N PHE A 259 16.46 -0.62 1.96
CA PHE A 259 16.73 -1.23 3.26
C PHE A 259 16.69 -2.77 3.20
N ILE A 260 15.68 -3.37 2.57
CA ILE A 260 15.57 -4.83 2.40
C ILE A 260 16.82 -5.41 1.71
N ARG A 261 17.31 -4.72 0.68
CA ARG A 261 18.52 -5.12 -0.04
C ARG A 261 19.76 -5.11 0.86
N ASP A 262 20.00 -4.01 1.57
CA ASP A 262 21.13 -3.92 2.50
C ASP A 262 21.04 -4.98 3.60
N ASP A 263 19.83 -5.21 4.11
CA ASP A 263 19.58 -6.22 5.14
C ASP A 263 19.94 -7.63 4.66
N ALA A 264 19.57 -7.97 3.42
CA ALA A 264 19.88 -9.25 2.82
C ALA A 264 21.37 -9.43 2.56
N GLU A 265 22.05 -8.38 2.09
CA GLU A 265 23.50 -8.39 1.88
C GLU A 265 24.26 -8.59 3.20
N ILE A 266 23.99 -7.77 4.20
CA ILE A 266 24.68 -7.82 5.50
C ILE A 266 24.50 -9.19 6.16
N ARG A 267 23.26 -9.70 6.20
CA ARG A 267 22.99 -11.01 6.80
C ARG A 267 23.65 -12.15 6.05
N THR A 268 23.67 -12.09 4.72
CA THR A 268 24.33 -13.12 3.90
C THR A 268 25.84 -13.12 4.16
N LEU A 269 26.47 -11.94 4.21
CA LEU A 269 27.90 -11.81 4.48
C LEU A 269 28.25 -12.28 5.90
N ASP A 270 27.44 -11.92 6.90
CA ASP A 270 27.65 -12.34 8.29
C ASP A 270 27.48 -13.86 8.47
N PHE A 271 26.54 -14.47 7.75
CA PHE A 271 26.37 -15.92 7.74
C PHE A 271 27.61 -16.62 7.16
N ILE A 272 28.13 -16.12 6.03
CA ILE A 272 29.29 -16.71 5.36
C ILE A 272 30.56 -16.57 6.21
N LYS A 273 30.73 -15.43 6.89
CA LYS A 273 31.84 -15.23 7.83
C LYS A 273 31.80 -16.19 9.02
N LYS A 274 30.64 -16.72 9.39
CA LYS A 274 30.50 -17.71 10.48
C LYS A 274 30.79 -19.15 10.04
N ILE A 275 30.73 -19.42 8.73
CA ILE A 275 30.97 -20.76 8.17
C ILE A 275 32.43 -20.93 7.73
N LYS A 276 33.11 -19.84 7.38
CA LYS A 276 34.55 -19.81 7.12
C LYS A 276 35.34 -19.72 8.42
#